data_AF-A0A270BML7-F1
#
_entry.id   AF-A0A270BML7-F1
#
_cell.length_a   1.000
_cell.length_b   1.000
_cell.length_c   1.000
_cell.angle_alpha   90.00
_cell.angle_beta   90.00
_cell.angle_gamma   90.00
#
_symmetry.space_group_name_H-M   'P 1'
#
loop_
_entity.id
_entity.type
_entity.pdbx_description
1 polymer ?
#
loop_
_entity_poly.entity_id
_entity_poly.type
_entity_poly.pdbx_seq_one_letter_code
_entity_poly.pdbx_strand_id
1 'polypeptide(L)'
;MYEVVLAHQVDFETWRNAARHYVQAGVVPESVVWRVAATEQDQPWTPRALPQGLEPAQPAFNLSRRFVGALGQALQVCDPQRFAVLYRILYRLEHEALDLTNIHDPDLQWLRCSIGQVKADTFRFRDIFSAFCAQRSEHLLHDVPEHYILEANAHYCMQRNARPWRVVTPYRRMEWTGHGIRFAVGTDRAAEDDSVVWQADGVGVWRGYVRSVWPPHLGDVTSASSLTRLGALAMDCRACGLWHAASRTVFGEGAAQASIMLVGEQPGDQEDRQGRPFVGPAGQVLDDALQEAGLHRDQLYITNAVKHFHFIWNGTRRLHQKPEAEHIAACRVWLEAERTAVKPKLLVMLGATAAHSILQKPTTISRTRSRIFPLEDGTQGLVTVHPSYLLRLPDEASKQREYARFVEDLRMAASYVAQ
;
A
#
# COMPACT_ATOMS: atom_id res chain seq x y z
N MET A 1 23.09 -13.56 33.78
CA MET A 1 21.89 -12.98 33.13
C MET A 1 22.39 -12.06 32.03
N TYR A 2 21.96 -12.30 30.79
CA TYR A 2 22.39 -11.57 29.59
C TYR A 2 21.38 -10.47 29.30
N GLU A 3 21.83 -9.23 29.24
CA GLU A 3 20.97 -8.09 28.92
C GLU A 3 20.99 -7.81 27.41
N VAL A 4 19.80 -7.66 26.83
CA VAL A 4 19.57 -7.21 25.45
C VAL A 4 18.82 -5.88 25.49
N VAL A 5 19.48 -4.85 24.99
CA VAL A 5 18.92 -3.50 24.85
C VAL A 5 18.50 -3.28 23.41
N LEU A 6 17.24 -2.93 23.21
CA LEU A 6 16.65 -2.60 21.90
C LEU A 6 16.61 -1.08 21.73
N ALA A 7 16.85 -0.58 20.51
CA ALA A 7 16.86 0.86 20.26
C ALA A 7 15.47 1.51 20.44
N HIS A 8 14.40 0.77 20.15
CA HIS A 8 13.02 1.20 20.31
C HIS A 8 12.05 0.01 20.40
N GLN A 9 10.77 0.30 20.65
CA GLN A 9 9.71 -0.67 20.90
C GLN A 9 9.51 -1.73 19.80
N VAL A 10 9.94 -1.43 18.57
CA VAL A 10 9.76 -2.29 17.39
C VAL A 10 11.07 -2.58 16.64
N ASP A 11 12.20 -2.53 17.35
CA ASP A 11 13.52 -2.87 16.82
C ASP A 11 13.67 -4.39 16.61
N PHE A 12 13.01 -4.87 15.57
CA PHE A 12 12.96 -6.30 15.23
C PHE A 12 14.32 -6.81 14.75
N GLU A 13 15.13 -5.98 14.11
CA GLU A 13 16.47 -6.37 13.66
C GLU A 13 17.40 -6.69 14.83
N THR A 14 17.50 -5.80 15.83
CA THR A 14 18.31 -6.05 17.02
C THR A 14 17.78 -7.26 17.78
N TRP A 15 16.45 -7.35 17.98
CA TRP A 15 15.83 -8.50 18.62
C TRP A 15 16.16 -9.80 17.89
N ARG A 16 16.01 -9.85 16.56
CA ARG A 16 16.26 -11.04 15.73
C ARG A 16 17.73 -11.47 15.80
N ASN A 17 18.65 -10.51 15.74
CA ASN A 17 20.08 -10.81 15.76
C ASN A 17 20.51 -11.35 17.13
N ALA A 18 20.05 -10.73 18.22
CA ALA A 18 20.29 -11.20 19.59
C ALA A 18 19.65 -12.57 19.84
N ALA A 19 18.39 -12.74 19.43
CA ALA A 19 17.66 -14.00 19.59
C ALA A 19 18.36 -15.15 18.86
N ARG A 20 18.76 -14.94 17.60
CA ARG A 20 19.53 -15.94 16.85
C ARG A 20 20.86 -16.28 17.55
N HIS A 21 21.58 -15.27 18.03
CA HIS A 21 22.85 -15.46 18.71
C HIS A 21 22.71 -16.33 19.97
N TYR A 22 21.73 -16.03 20.82
CA TYR A 22 21.55 -16.74 22.09
C TYR A 22 20.85 -18.11 21.94
N VAL A 23 19.91 -18.25 21.00
CA VAL A 23 19.29 -19.56 20.70
C VAL A 23 20.36 -20.53 20.17
N GLN A 24 21.23 -20.10 19.26
CA GLN A 24 22.31 -20.95 18.74
C GLN A 24 23.31 -21.37 19.83
N ALA A 25 23.47 -20.56 20.87
CA ALA A 25 24.32 -20.84 22.01
C ALA A 25 23.62 -21.68 23.10
N GLY A 26 22.35 -22.08 22.94
CA GLY A 26 21.62 -22.84 23.95
C GLY A 26 21.32 -22.06 25.23
N VAL A 27 21.26 -20.73 25.16
CA VAL A 27 21.00 -19.88 26.32
C VAL A 27 19.51 -19.91 26.68
N VAL A 28 19.18 -20.41 27.87
CA VAL A 28 17.79 -20.57 28.33
C VAL A 28 17.06 -19.22 28.46
N PRO A 29 15.75 -19.14 28.15
CA PRO A 29 14.98 -17.89 28.18
C PRO A 29 15.05 -17.09 29.47
N GLU A 30 15.08 -17.74 30.63
CA GLU A 30 15.11 -17.12 31.96
C GLU A 30 16.41 -16.37 32.23
N SER A 31 17.46 -16.68 31.47
CA SER A 31 18.76 -16.04 31.61
C SER A 31 18.90 -14.78 30.76
N VAL A 32 17.93 -14.45 29.89
CA VAL A 32 17.97 -13.30 28.99
C VAL A 32 16.95 -12.25 29.42
N VAL A 33 17.41 -11.02 29.65
CA VAL A 33 16.55 -9.87 29.97
C VAL A 33 16.48 -8.94 28.78
N TRP A 34 15.25 -8.58 28.40
CA TRP A 34 14.96 -7.71 27.28
C TRP A 34 14.48 -6.36 27.79
N ARG A 35 15.08 -5.27 27.31
CA ARG A 35 14.58 -3.92 27.57
C ARG A 35 14.74 -3.02 26.35
N VAL A 36 13.97 -1.94 26.34
CA VAL A 36 14.11 -0.86 25.36
C VAL A 36 14.99 0.24 25.98
N ALA A 37 15.83 0.87 25.16
CA ALA A 37 16.63 2.02 25.55
C ALA A 37 15.74 3.12 26.14
N ALA A 38 16.10 3.61 27.32
CA ALA A 38 15.41 4.71 27.99
C ALA A 38 16.12 6.05 27.78
N THR A 39 17.44 6.01 27.50
CA THR A 39 18.27 7.19 27.29
C THR A 39 19.21 6.99 26.09
N GLU A 40 19.80 8.07 25.59
CA GLU A 40 20.81 7.99 24.51
C GLU A 40 22.09 7.27 24.96
N GLN A 41 22.31 7.09 26.26
CA GLN A 41 23.45 6.34 26.81
C GLN A 41 23.24 4.82 26.68
N ASP A 42 22.00 4.37 26.53
CA ASP A 42 21.67 2.97 26.31
C ASP A 42 22.04 2.54 24.89
N GLN A 43 23.15 1.82 24.77
CA GLN A 43 23.61 1.32 23.48
C GLN A 43 22.80 0.07 23.07
N PRO A 44 22.25 0.03 21.84
CA PRO A 44 21.61 -1.18 21.32
C PRO A 44 22.56 -2.37 21.35
N TRP A 45 21.99 -3.56 21.57
CA TRP A 45 22.76 -4.79 21.61
C TRP A 45 23.54 -5.00 20.32
N THR A 46 24.80 -5.38 20.47
CA THR A 46 25.68 -5.85 19.39
C THR A 46 26.14 -7.27 19.69
N PRO A 47 26.52 -8.07 18.69
CA PRO A 47 27.10 -9.38 18.93
C PRO A 47 28.26 -9.32 19.91
N ARG A 48 28.23 -10.15 20.95
CA ARG A 48 29.28 -10.29 21.97
C ARG A 48 29.84 -11.71 21.94
N ALA A 49 31.05 -11.88 22.46
CA ALA A 49 31.60 -13.22 22.64
C ALA A 49 30.74 -13.99 23.65
N LEU A 50 30.44 -15.26 23.34
CA LEU A 50 29.79 -16.17 24.28
C LEU A 50 30.76 -16.49 25.43
N PRO A 51 30.28 -16.66 26.67
CA PRO A 51 31.12 -17.15 27.76
C PRO A 51 31.73 -18.53 27.45
N GLN A 52 32.85 -18.83 28.10
CA GLN A 52 33.54 -20.11 27.95
C GLN A 52 32.58 -21.29 28.22
N GLY A 53 32.46 -22.22 27.26
CA GLY A 53 31.64 -23.43 27.36
C GLY A 53 30.35 -23.44 26.53
N LEU A 54 29.95 -22.31 25.91
CA LEU A 54 28.84 -22.26 24.96
C LEU A 54 29.41 -22.08 23.55
N GLU A 55 29.30 -23.12 22.71
CA GLU A 55 29.64 -23.03 21.29
C GLU A 55 28.36 -22.87 20.45
N PRO A 56 28.40 -22.07 19.36
CA PRO A 56 27.25 -21.99 18.47
C PRO A 56 26.96 -23.36 17.84
N ALA A 57 25.73 -23.83 17.97
CA ALA A 57 25.28 -25.07 17.36
C ALA A 57 25.49 -25.06 15.83
N GLN A 58 25.97 -26.19 15.29
CA GLN A 58 25.99 -26.49 13.86
C GLN A 58 25.01 -27.65 13.61
N PRO A 59 24.09 -27.55 12.63
CA PRO A 59 23.94 -26.52 11.59
C PRO A 59 23.21 -25.25 12.05
N ALA A 60 23.26 -24.21 11.22
CA ALA A 60 22.60 -22.94 11.50
C ALA A 60 21.07 -23.07 11.56
N PHE A 61 20.48 -22.66 12.68
CA PHE A 61 19.04 -22.46 12.86
C PHE A 61 18.43 -21.61 11.74
N ASN A 62 17.53 -22.21 10.95
CA ASN A 62 16.91 -21.59 9.78
C ASN A 62 15.39 -21.59 9.89
N LEU A 63 14.78 -20.42 9.69
CA LEU A 63 13.34 -20.22 9.76
C LEU A 63 12.76 -19.82 8.41
N SER A 64 11.52 -20.22 8.15
CA SER A 64 10.81 -19.76 6.96
C SER A 64 10.57 -18.25 6.99
N ARG A 65 10.65 -17.58 5.82
CA ARG A 65 10.34 -16.14 5.70
C ARG A 65 8.96 -15.77 6.24
N ARG A 66 7.98 -16.66 6.06
CA ARG A 66 6.60 -16.48 6.56
C ARG A 66 6.57 -16.41 8.08
N PHE A 67 7.28 -17.32 8.76
CA PHE A 67 7.32 -17.35 10.22
C PHE A 67 8.08 -16.15 10.80
N VAL A 68 9.20 -15.76 10.19
CA VAL A 68 9.91 -14.53 10.56
C VAL A 68 9.00 -13.29 10.44
N GLY A 69 8.18 -13.22 9.39
CA GLY A 69 7.16 -12.17 9.26
C GLY A 69 6.12 -12.19 10.38
N ALA A 70 5.66 -13.36 10.81
CA ALA A 70 4.72 -13.51 11.92
C ALA A 70 5.31 -13.03 13.26
N LEU A 71 6.59 -13.34 13.53
CA LEU A 71 7.30 -12.81 14.70
C LEU A 71 7.39 -11.29 14.66
N GLY A 72 7.69 -10.72 13.48
CA GLY A 72 7.73 -9.27 13.26
C GLY A 72 6.39 -8.57 13.46
N GLN A 73 5.28 -9.23 13.12
CA GLN A 73 3.93 -8.74 13.39
C GLN A 73 3.63 -8.79 14.89
N ALA A 74 3.89 -9.93 15.54
CA ALA A 74 3.66 -10.09 16.98
C ALA A 74 4.49 -9.14 17.84
N LEU A 75 5.72 -8.80 17.42
CA LEU A 75 6.61 -7.89 18.14
C LEU A 75 6.02 -6.47 18.29
N GLN A 76 5.04 -6.09 17.46
CA GLN A 76 4.36 -4.80 17.55
C GLN A 76 3.32 -4.71 18.68
N VAL A 77 2.92 -5.83 19.30
CA VAL A 77 1.92 -5.82 20.38
C VAL A 77 2.41 -5.01 21.58
N CYS A 78 1.52 -4.28 22.26
CA CYS A 78 1.86 -3.54 23.48
C CYS A 78 1.86 -4.46 24.71
N ASP A 79 2.76 -5.45 24.69
CA ASP A 79 2.99 -6.39 25.80
C ASP A 79 4.47 -6.30 26.20
N PRO A 80 4.82 -5.95 27.46
CA PRO A 80 6.20 -5.93 27.93
C PRO A 80 6.92 -7.28 27.79
N GLN A 81 6.20 -8.41 27.83
CA GLN A 81 6.78 -9.75 27.76
C GLN A 81 7.05 -10.23 26.33
N ARG A 82 6.58 -9.52 25.30
CA ARG A 82 6.63 -9.97 23.90
C ARG A 82 8.01 -10.43 23.44
N PHE A 83 9.08 -9.72 23.82
CA PHE A 83 10.44 -10.07 23.42
C PHE A 83 10.88 -11.42 24.00
N ALA A 84 10.53 -11.67 25.27
CA ALA A 84 10.85 -12.89 25.97
C ALA A 84 10.00 -14.07 25.47
N VAL A 85 8.70 -13.87 25.22
CA VAL A 85 7.83 -14.93 24.67
C VAL A 85 8.28 -15.33 23.27
N LEU A 86 8.56 -14.35 22.40
CA LEU A 86 9.06 -14.64 21.05
C LEU A 86 10.42 -15.37 21.10
N TYR A 87 11.31 -14.99 22.02
CA TYR A 87 12.59 -15.69 22.21
C TYR A 87 12.38 -17.13 22.68
N ARG A 88 11.49 -17.34 23.66
CA ARG A 88 11.13 -18.66 24.16
C ARG A 88 10.57 -19.56 23.05
N ILE A 89 9.71 -19.05 22.18
CA ILE A 89 9.22 -19.80 21.00
C ILE A 89 10.40 -20.27 20.13
N LEU A 90 11.37 -19.38 19.85
CA LEU A 90 12.54 -19.75 19.04
C LEU A 90 13.43 -20.78 19.73
N TYR A 91 13.65 -20.62 21.05
CA TYR A 91 14.41 -21.58 21.84
C TYR A 91 13.76 -22.96 21.83
N ARG A 92 12.46 -23.04 22.09
CA ARG A 92 11.70 -24.30 22.11
C ARG A 92 11.63 -24.97 20.73
N LEU A 93 11.62 -24.17 19.66
CA LEU A 93 11.67 -24.69 18.30
C LEU A 93 13.00 -25.38 17.99
N GLU A 94 14.11 -24.82 18.46
CA GLU A 94 15.45 -25.37 18.22
C GLU A 94 15.79 -26.52 19.19
N HIS A 95 15.49 -26.37 20.47
CA HIS A 95 16.01 -27.25 21.53
C HIS A 95 14.97 -28.18 22.16
N GLU A 96 13.67 -27.95 21.95
CA GLU A 96 12.57 -28.72 22.59
C GLU A 96 11.59 -29.32 21.58
N ALA A 97 11.92 -29.29 20.28
CA ALA A 97 11.08 -29.83 19.21
C ALA A 97 9.63 -29.30 19.19
N LEU A 98 9.44 -28.01 19.44
CA LEU A 98 8.12 -27.36 19.38
C LEU A 98 7.42 -27.58 18.03
N ASP A 99 6.24 -28.20 18.05
CA ASP A 99 5.38 -28.32 16.88
C ASP A 99 4.59 -27.02 16.64
N LEU A 100 4.94 -26.29 15.57
CA LEU A 100 4.25 -25.05 15.16
C LEU A 100 2.78 -25.24 14.81
N THR A 101 2.34 -26.49 14.54
CA THR A 101 0.94 -26.80 14.25
C THR A 101 0.10 -27.01 15.51
N ASN A 102 0.73 -27.10 16.69
CA ASN A 102 0.02 -27.25 17.95
C ASN A 102 -0.82 -25.99 18.25
N ILE A 103 -2.14 -26.16 18.25
CA ILE A 103 -3.11 -25.08 18.51
C ILE A 103 -3.33 -24.83 20.00
N HIS A 104 -2.91 -25.76 20.86
CA HIS A 104 -3.08 -25.72 22.31
C HIS A 104 -1.83 -25.26 23.06
N ASP A 105 -0.69 -25.11 22.36
CA ASP A 105 0.51 -24.56 22.97
C ASP A 105 0.28 -23.09 23.39
N PRO A 106 0.55 -22.73 24.67
CA PRO A 106 0.24 -21.40 25.19
C PRO A 106 1.04 -20.29 24.50
N ASP A 107 2.30 -20.54 24.12
CA ASP A 107 3.12 -19.53 23.44
C ASP A 107 2.64 -19.31 22.00
N LEU A 108 2.26 -20.39 21.30
CA LEU A 108 1.70 -20.29 19.95
C LEU A 108 0.29 -19.69 19.95
N GLN A 109 -0.51 -19.90 21.00
CA GLN A 109 -1.79 -19.19 21.19
C GLN A 109 -1.57 -17.70 21.42
N TRP A 110 -0.64 -17.33 22.31
CA TRP A 110 -0.26 -15.93 22.52
C TRP A 110 0.22 -15.30 21.21
N LEU A 111 1.09 -15.98 20.45
CA LEU A 111 1.59 -15.48 19.16
C LEU A 111 0.45 -15.17 18.18
N ARG A 112 -0.49 -16.11 18.01
CA ARG A 112 -1.64 -15.95 17.11
C ARG A 112 -2.56 -14.82 17.58
N CYS A 113 -2.81 -14.72 18.89
CA CYS A 113 -3.63 -13.67 19.49
C CYS A 113 -3.00 -12.29 19.28
N SER A 114 -1.70 -12.13 19.59
CA SER A 114 -0.95 -10.89 19.40
C SER A 114 -0.95 -10.42 17.94
N ILE A 115 -0.77 -11.34 16.98
CA ILE A 115 -0.87 -11.02 15.54
C ILE A 115 -2.29 -10.53 15.20
N GLY A 116 -3.32 -11.19 15.75
CA GLY A 116 -4.72 -10.79 15.56
C GLY A 116 -5.01 -9.38 16.07
N GLN A 117 -4.54 -9.04 17.27
CA GLN A 117 -4.73 -7.72 17.87
C GLN A 117 -3.98 -6.63 17.08
N VAL A 118 -2.69 -6.86 16.74
CA VAL A 118 -1.89 -5.95 15.89
C VAL A 118 -2.54 -5.74 14.52
N LYS A 119 -3.10 -6.80 13.93
CA LYS A 119 -3.83 -6.73 12.66
C LYS A 119 -5.08 -5.85 12.82
N ALA A 120 -5.87 -6.04 13.88
CA ALA A 120 -7.08 -5.27 14.14
C ALA A 120 -6.76 -3.77 14.32
N ASP A 121 -5.78 -3.43 15.15
CA ASP A 121 -5.37 -2.04 15.38
C ASP A 121 -4.78 -1.40 14.10
N THR A 122 -4.01 -2.19 13.32
CA THR A 122 -3.52 -1.75 12.01
C THR A 122 -4.67 -1.37 11.07
N PHE A 123 -5.73 -2.19 10.97
CA PHE A 123 -6.86 -1.87 10.11
C PHE A 123 -7.67 -0.67 10.61
N ARG A 124 -7.90 -0.57 11.93
CA ARG A 124 -8.52 0.60 12.57
C ARG A 124 -7.77 1.89 12.21
N PHE A 125 -6.45 1.90 12.42
CA PHE A 125 -5.59 3.03 12.07
C PHE A 125 -5.66 3.38 10.58
N ARG A 126 -5.61 2.38 9.69
CA ARG A 126 -5.66 2.60 8.23
C ARG A 126 -7.00 3.16 7.75
N ASP A 127 -8.10 2.77 8.39
CA ASP A 127 -9.42 3.33 8.10
C ASP A 127 -9.50 4.80 8.53
N ILE A 128 -9.00 5.14 9.73
CA ILE A 128 -8.87 6.52 10.21
C ILE A 128 -7.97 7.34 9.28
N PHE A 129 -6.80 6.82 8.94
CA PHE A 129 -5.85 7.48 8.03
C PHE A 129 -6.48 7.71 6.66
N SER A 130 -7.24 6.74 6.13
CA SER A 130 -7.95 6.89 4.86
C SER A 130 -9.03 7.98 4.90
N ALA A 131 -9.74 8.13 6.01
CA ALA A 131 -10.69 9.22 6.22
C ALA A 131 -9.98 10.58 6.28
N PHE A 132 -8.87 10.66 7.02
CA PHE A 132 -7.99 11.85 7.06
C PHE A 132 -7.51 12.25 5.65
N CYS A 133 -7.10 11.28 4.82
CA CYS A 133 -6.63 11.56 3.46
C CYS A 133 -7.69 12.20 2.55
N ALA A 134 -8.97 11.91 2.80
CA ALA A 134 -10.09 12.50 2.06
C ALA A 134 -10.30 13.98 2.40
N GLN A 135 -9.88 14.41 3.60
CA GLN A 135 -9.95 15.79 4.04
C GLN A 135 -8.71 16.54 3.53
N ARG A 136 -8.91 17.50 2.62
CA ARG A 136 -7.78 18.15 1.93
C ARG A 136 -7.09 19.24 2.75
N SER A 137 -7.77 19.84 3.73
CA SER A 137 -7.26 20.92 4.57
C SER A 137 -6.37 20.45 5.71
N GLU A 138 -6.53 19.20 6.16
CA GLU A 138 -5.77 18.65 7.28
C GLU A 138 -4.43 18.08 6.82
N HIS A 139 -3.40 18.33 7.63
CA HIS A 139 -2.04 17.81 7.43
C HIS A 139 -1.50 17.11 8.68
N LEU A 140 -2.27 17.08 9.77
CA LEU A 140 -1.91 16.50 11.04
C LEU A 140 -3.04 15.56 11.50
N LEU A 141 -2.70 14.30 11.73
CA LEU A 141 -3.58 13.30 12.31
C LEU A 141 -3.13 12.95 13.72
N HIS A 142 -4.03 13.05 14.69
CA HIS A 142 -3.83 12.49 16.03
C HIS A 142 -4.48 11.11 16.11
N ASP A 143 -3.75 10.12 16.62
CA ASP A 143 -4.29 8.80 16.90
C ASP A 143 -3.66 8.21 18.17
N VAL A 144 -4.41 7.37 18.86
CA VAL A 144 -3.95 6.64 20.05
C VAL A 144 -4.07 5.14 19.76
N PRO A 145 -3.08 4.56 19.06
CA PRO A 145 -3.08 3.13 18.79
C PRO A 145 -2.84 2.32 20.08
N GLU A 146 -3.45 1.14 20.13
CA GLU A 146 -3.29 0.20 21.24
C GLU A 146 -1.92 -0.51 21.18
N HIS A 147 -1.30 -0.52 19.99
CA HIS A 147 -0.05 -1.23 19.71
C HIS A 147 0.96 -0.36 18.96
N TYR A 148 2.20 -0.87 18.84
CA TYR A 148 3.31 -0.17 18.21
C TYR A 148 3.30 -0.34 16.67
N ILE A 149 2.27 0.18 16.01
CA ILE A 149 1.98 -0.09 14.59
C ILE A 149 2.43 1.00 13.60
N LEU A 150 2.81 2.18 14.07
CA LEU A 150 3.00 3.37 13.25
C LEU A 150 4.14 3.20 12.23
N GLU A 151 5.33 2.81 12.70
CA GLU A 151 6.51 2.60 11.86
C GLU A 151 6.23 1.55 10.77
N ALA A 152 5.60 0.45 11.16
CA ALA A 152 5.24 -0.63 10.25
C ALA A 152 4.24 -0.20 9.17
N ASN A 153 3.43 0.84 9.44
CA ASN A 153 2.44 1.40 8.51
C ASN A 153 2.93 2.61 7.70
N ALA A 154 4.19 3.05 7.88
CA ALA A 154 4.74 4.21 7.16
C ALA A 154 4.61 4.08 5.64
N HIS A 155 4.96 2.91 5.10
CA HIS A 155 4.87 2.63 3.67
C HIS A 155 3.44 2.68 3.14
N TYR A 156 2.47 2.14 3.91
CA TYR A 156 1.06 2.22 3.57
C TYR A 156 0.60 3.68 3.49
N CYS A 157 0.91 4.47 4.51
CA CYS A 157 0.50 5.88 4.60
C CYS A 157 1.09 6.71 3.46
N MET A 158 2.37 6.48 3.14
CA MET A 158 3.07 7.10 2.02
C MET A 158 2.38 6.81 0.69
N GLN A 159 2.00 5.55 0.44
CA GLN A 159 1.29 5.18 -0.78
C GLN A 159 -0.09 5.83 -0.85
N ARG A 160 -0.83 5.78 0.28
CA ARG A 160 -2.22 6.22 0.37
C ARG A 160 -2.42 7.73 0.18
N ASN A 161 -1.44 8.54 0.58
CA ASN A 161 -1.48 10.00 0.44
C ASN A 161 -0.12 10.57 0.05
N ALA A 162 -0.03 11.11 -1.16
CA ALA A 162 1.19 11.71 -1.69
C ALA A 162 1.52 13.08 -1.09
N ARG A 163 0.51 13.80 -0.58
CA ARG A 163 0.68 15.14 0.01
C ARG A 163 1.41 15.03 1.34
N PRO A 164 2.18 16.04 1.77
CA PRO A 164 2.79 16.03 3.10
C PRO A 164 1.75 15.84 4.21
N TRP A 165 2.09 15.04 5.22
CA TRP A 165 1.24 14.78 6.38
C TRP A 165 2.07 14.40 7.60
N ARG A 166 1.47 14.54 8.78
CA ARG A 166 2.01 14.15 10.08
C ARG A 166 1.00 13.27 10.80
N VAL A 167 1.51 12.27 11.52
CA VAL A 167 0.76 11.46 12.47
C VAL A 167 1.43 11.58 13.83
N VAL A 168 0.65 11.91 14.85
CA VAL A 168 1.10 12.06 16.24
C VAL A 168 0.38 11.05 17.10
N THR A 169 1.15 10.21 17.79
CA THR A 169 0.68 9.27 18.80
C THR A 169 1.45 9.45 20.11
N PRO A 170 0.97 8.88 21.24
CA PRO A 170 1.67 8.95 22.52
C PRO A 170 3.10 8.41 22.47
N TYR A 171 3.34 7.35 21.70
CA TYR A 171 4.64 6.67 21.69
C TYR A 171 5.55 7.09 20.51
N ARG A 172 4.96 7.58 19.40
CA ARG A 172 5.72 7.93 18.19
C ARG A 172 5.04 9.04 17.40
N ARG A 173 5.87 9.88 16.76
CA ARG A 173 5.45 10.76 15.67
C ARG A 173 6.03 10.25 14.35
N MET A 174 5.26 10.37 13.28
CA MET A 174 5.65 10.01 11.93
C MET A 174 5.26 11.12 10.97
N GLU A 175 6.14 11.45 10.03
CA GLU A 175 5.87 12.49 9.03
C GLU A 175 6.28 12.01 7.65
N TRP A 176 5.47 12.37 6.67
CA TRP A 176 5.82 12.32 5.26
C TRP A 176 6.01 13.74 4.73
N THR A 177 7.18 14.01 4.19
CA THR A 177 7.57 15.34 3.67
C THR A 177 7.23 15.55 2.18
N GLY A 178 6.65 14.55 1.52
CA GLY A 178 6.58 14.48 0.06
C GLY A 178 7.80 13.78 -0.58
N HIS A 179 8.90 13.63 0.14
CA HIS A 179 10.16 13.08 -0.39
C HIS A 179 10.75 11.96 0.48
N GLY A 180 10.43 11.94 1.77
CA GLY A 180 10.93 10.95 2.72
C GLY A 180 10.10 10.89 3.98
N ILE A 181 10.12 9.72 4.63
CA ILE A 181 9.52 9.50 5.95
C ILE A 181 10.50 9.94 7.04
N ARG A 182 9.97 10.56 8.09
CA ARG A 182 10.72 10.92 9.30
C ARG A 182 9.96 10.45 10.54
N PHE A 183 10.70 10.16 11.60
CA PHE A 183 10.17 9.79 12.90
C PHE A 183 10.70 10.70 14.00
N ALA A 184 9.90 10.83 15.06
CA ALA A 184 10.27 11.52 16.28
C ALA A 184 9.60 10.87 17.50
N VAL A 185 10.04 11.26 18.70
CA VAL A 185 9.43 10.81 19.96
C VAL A 185 7.97 11.24 20.02
N GLY A 186 7.11 10.35 20.53
CA GLY A 186 5.67 10.58 20.71
C GLY A 186 5.33 11.65 21.75
N THR A 187 4.05 12.00 21.83
CA THR A 187 3.53 12.91 22.84
C THR A 187 2.03 12.69 23.05
N ASP A 188 1.55 13.00 24.25
CA ASP A 188 0.11 13.12 24.53
C ASP A 188 -0.44 14.51 24.15
N ARG A 189 0.42 15.46 23.79
CA ARG A 189 0.01 16.83 23.44
C ARG A 189 -0.45 16.93 21.99
N ALA A 190 -1.57 17.60 21.78
CA ALA A 190 -2.09 17.84 20.44
C ALA A 190 -1.36 18.98 19.68
N ALA A 191 -0.71 19.90 20.37
CA ALA A 191 -0.07 21.06 19.75
C ALA A 191 1.29 20.71 19.10
N GLU A 192 1.60 21.41 18.01
CA GLU A 192 2.95 21.41 17.42
C GLU A 192 3.95 21.97 18.42
N ASP A 193 5.11 21.31 18.50
CA ASP A 193 6.21 21.67 19.38
C ASP A 193 7.43 21.96 18.51
N ASP A 194 7.87 23.21 18.45
CA ASP A 194 9.00 23.62 17.62
C ASP A 194 10.32 22.94 18.04
N SER A 195 10.35 22.28 19.21
CA SER A 195 11.50 21.53 19.71
C SER A 195 11.59 20.07 19.24
N VAL A 196 10.68 19.61 18.37
CA VAL A 196 10.71 18.21 17.89
C VAL A 196 11.96 17.92 17.05
N VAL A 197 12.78 16.99 17.54
CA VAL A 197 13.93 16.45 16.81
C VAL A 197 13.47 15.32 15.88
N TRP A 198 13.39 15.61 14.59
CA TRP A 198 13.06 14.64 13.55
C TRP A 198 14.31 13.90 13.05
N GLN A 199 14.14 12.60 12.81
CA GLN A 199 15.17 11.77 12.19
C GLN A 199 14.58 11.06 10.97
N ALA A 200 15.34 10.98 9.89
CA ALA A 200 14.91 10.29 8.67
C ALA A 200 14.77 8.78 8.92
N ASP A 201 13.82 8.15 8.23
CA ASP A 201 13.70 6.69 8.20
C ASP A 201 15.01 6.04 7.75
N GLY A 202 15.43 4.99 8.47
CA GLY A 202 16.70 4.29 8.24
C GLY A 202 17.94 4.98 8.80
N VAL A 203 17.79 6.15 9.45
CA VAL A 203 18.89 6.90 10.07
C VAL A 203 18.78 6.84 11.60
N GLY A 204 19.94 6.74 12.27
CA GLY A 204 19.99 6.76 13.73
C GLY A 204 19.35 5.52 14.34
N VAL A 205 18.43 5.74 15.28
CA VAL A 205 17.74 4.68 16.03
C VAL A 205 16.53 4.12 15.27
N TRP A 206 15.97 4.84 14.28
CA TRP A 206 14.74 4.42 13.58
C TRP A 206 15.04 3.53 12.37
N ARG A 207 15.35 2.26 12.66
CA ARG A 207 15.64 1.23 11.65
C ARG A 207 15.19 -0.14 12.16
N GLY A 208 15.30 -1.16 11.30
CA GLY A 208 15.12 -2.54 11.76
C GLY A 208 13.68 -2.94 12.13
N TYR A 209 12.68 -2.10 11.90
CA TYR A 209 11.28 -2.45 12.08
C TYR A 209 10.72 -3.20 10.86
N VAL A 210 9.68 -4.01 11.09
CA VAL A 210 9.04 -4.82 10.04
C VAL A 210 7.90 -4.02 9.41
N ARG A 211 7.79 -4.09 8.07
CA ARG A 211 6.65 -3.48 7.36
C ARG A 211 5.39 -4.30 7.59
N SER A 212 4.30 -3.62 7.95
CA SER A 212 2.96 -4.20 7.99
C SER A 212 2.43 -4.28 6.57
N VAL A 213 2.62 -5.44 5.94
CA VAL A 213 2.09 -5.73 4.60
C VAL A 213 1.01 -6.78 4.76
N TRP A 214 -0.20 -6.43 4.39
CA TRP A 214 -1.38 -7.28 4.45
C TRP A 214 -1.98 -7.42 3.06
N PRO A 215 -1.40 -8.27 2.18
CA PRO A 215 -1.94 -8.46 0.84
C PRO A 215 -3.39 -8.93 0.93
N PRO A 216 -4.32 -8.24 0.26
CA PRO A 216 -5.74 -8.59 0.35
C PRO A 216 -5.98 -9.93 -0.34
N HIS A 217 -6.79 -10.78 0.30
CA HIS A 217 -7.34 -11.96 -0.33
C HIS A 217 -8.59 -11.59 -1.13
N LEU A 218 -9.01 -12.46 -2.06
CA LEU A 218 -10.20 -12.23 -2.87
C LEU A 218 -11.44 -11.93 -2.01
N GLY A 219 -11.61 -12.67 -0.91
CA GLY A 219 -12.71 -12.45 0.04
C GLY A 219 -12.72 -11.05 0.67
N ASP A 220 -11.55 -10.47 0.93
CA ASP A 220 -11.42 -9.10 1.47
C ASP A 220 -11.91 -8.07 0.45
N VAL A 221 -11.57 -8.27 -0.83
CA VAL A 221 -11.96 -7.37 -1.91
C VAL A 221 -13.46 -7.47 -2.19
N THR A 222 -14.01 -8.68 -2.25
CA THR A 222 -15.44 -8.89 -2.56
C THR A 222 -16.38 -8.48 -1.42
N SER A 223 -15.89 -8.47 -0.17
CA SER A 223 -16.67 -8.07 1.00
C SER A 223 -16.55 -6.58 1.35
N ALA A 224 -15.64 -5.85 0.70
CA ALA A 224 -15.47 -4.42 0.95
C ALA A 224 -16.73 -3.64 0.54
N SER A 225 -17.28 -2.87 1.49
CA SER A 225 -18.56 -2.16 1.33
C SER A 225 -18.45 -0.75 0.75
N SER A 226 -17.23 -0.25 0.49
CA SER A 226 -17.02 1.11 -0.02
C SER A 226 -15.74 1.25 -0.85
N LEU A 227 -15.71 2.25 -1.73
CA LEU A 227 -14.51 2.62 -2.51
C LEU A 227 -13.35 3.04 -1.62
N THR A 228 -13.62 3.71 -0.51
CA THR A 228 -12.60 4.07 0.49
C THR A 228 -11.90 2.82 1.02
N ARG A 229 -12.68 1.79 1.38
CA ARG A 229 -12.13 0.50 1.86
C ARG A 229 -11.39 -0.25 0.76
N LEU A 230 -11.94 -0.28 -0.46
CA LEU A 230 -11.28 -0.91 -1.61
C LEU A 230 -9.92 -0.25 -1.91
N GLY A 231 -9.88 1.08 -1.96
CA GLY A 231 -8.65 1.84 -2.16
C GLY A 231 -7.63 1.60 -1.05
N ALA A 232 -8.09 1.48 0.21
CA ALA A 232 -7.22 1.11 1.32
C ALA A 232 -6.62 -0.30 1.14
N LEU A 233 -7.42 -1.30 0.80
CA LEU A 233 -6.93 -2.66 0.56
C LEU A 233 -5.94 -2.73 -0.61
N ALA A 234 -6.16 -1.94 -1.66
CA ALA A 234 -5.33 -1.94 -2.86
C ALA A 234 -3.87 -1.47 -2.62
N MET A 235 -3.60 -0.74 -1.53
CA MET A 235 -2.25 -0.25 -1.20
C MET A 235 -1.24 -1.37 -0.88
N ASP A 236 -1.73 -2.54 -0.47
CA ASP A 236 -0.89 -3.71 -0.19
C ASP A 236 -1.02 -4.80 -1.27
N CYS A 237 -1.63 -4.48 -2.41
CA CYS A 237 -1.80 -5.44 -3.51
C CYS A 237 -0.45 -5.95 -4.04
N ARG A 238 -0.30 -7.28 -4.08
CA ARG A 238 0.88 -7.97 -4.63
C ARG A 238 0.54 -9.00 -5.71
N ALA A 239 -0.59 -8.82 -6.39
CA ALA A 239 -1.14 -9.80 -7.32
C ALA A 239 -0.34 -9.99 -8.63
N CYS A 240 0.54 -9.04 -9.00
CA CYS A 240 1.41 -9.12 -10.19
C CYS A 240 2.75 -8.42 -9.94
N GLY A 241 3.73 -8.53 -10.83
CA GLY A 241 5.08 -7.98 -10.62
C GLY A 241 5.19 -6.45 -10.57
N LEU A 242 4.16 -5.70 -10.98
CA LEU A 242 4.28 -4.24 -11.13
C LEU A 242 4.44 -3.47 -9.81
N TRP A 243 4.00 -4.03 -8.68
CA TRP A 243 4.17 -3.37 -7.37
C TRP A 243 5.64 -3.21 -6.98
N HIS A 244 6.54 -4.02 -7.55
CA HIS A 244 7.96 -3.99 -7.18
C HIS A 244 8.66 -2.68 -7.54
N ALA A 245 8.33 -2.11 -8.70
CA ALA A 245 9.00 -0.93 -9.26
C ALA A 245 8.17 0.35 -9.17
N ALA A 246 6.83 0.23 -9.09
CA ALA A 246 5.94 1.37 -8.91
C ALA A 246 6.18 2.05 -7.56
N SER A 247 6.00 3.37 -7.48
CA SER A 247 6.16 4.10 -6.22
C SER A 247 4.96 3.89 -5.29
N ARG A 248 3.78 3.66 -5.87
CA ARG A 248 2.52 3.41 -5.15
C ARG A 248 1.45 2.82 -6.05
N THR A 249 0.43 2.22 -5.45
CA THR A 249 -0.85 1.95 -6.10
C THR A 249 -1.56 3.26 -6.44
N VAL A 250 -2.04 3.41 -7.68
CA VAL A 250 -2.96 4.48 -8.10
C VAL A 250 -4.35 3.87 -8.29
N PHE A 251 -5.19 4.04 -7.28
CA PHE A 251 -6.59 3.61 -7.31
C PHE A 251 -7.47 4.61 -8.08
N GLY A 252 -8.73 4.27 -8.32
CA GLY A 252 -9.68 5.22 -8.90
C GLY A 252 -10.07 6.35 -7.95
N GLU A 253 -10.52 7.46 -8.51
CA GLU A 253 -11.07 8.60 -7.77
C GLU A 253 -12.34 9.12 -8.42
N GLY A 254 -13.24 9.72 -7.63
CA GLY A 254 -14.47 10.33 -8.15
C GLY A 254 -15.70 10.06 -7.29
N ALA A 255 -16.89 10.36 -7.84
CA ALA A 255 -18.16 10.15 -7.16
C ALA A 255 -18.44 8.65 -6.96
N ALA A 256 -18.87 8.27 -5.75
CA ALA A 256 -19.15 6.88 -5.41
C ALA A 256 -20.35 6.27 -6.15
N GLN A 257 -21.23 7.12 -6.69
CA GLN A 257 -22.41 6.72 -7.48
C GLN A 257 -22.39 7.40 -8.86
N ALA A 258 -21.18 7.55 -9.44
CA ALA A 258 -21.02 8.18 -10.74
C ALA A 258 -21.81 7.42 -11.82
N SER A 259 -22.64 8.13 -12.58
CA SER A 259 -23.37 7.54 -13.72
C SER A 259 -22.44 7.16 -14.87
N ILE A 260 -21.29 7.82 -14.98
CA ILE A 260 -20.24 7.53 -15.96
C ILE A 260 -18.96 7.13 -15.23
N MET A 261 -18.38 6.00 -15.65
CA MET A 261 -17.06 5.56 -15.20
C MET A 261 -16.09 5.54 -16.39
N LEU A 262 -14.97 6.24 -16.26
CA LEU A 262 -13.89 6.29 -17.25
C LEU A 262 -12.79 5.32 -16.85
N VAL A 263 -12.36 4.47 -17.79
CA VAL A 263 -11.32 3.46 -17.56
C VAL A 263 -10.19 3.69 -18.55
N GLY A 264 -9.00 4.02 -18.04
CA GLY A 264 -7.74 4.11 -18.78
C GLY A 264 -6.93 2.81 -18.80
N GLU A 265 -5.71 2.89 -19.31
CA GLU A 265 -4.80 1.75 -19.39
C GLU A 265 -4.12 1.44 -18.05
N GLN A 266 -3.28 2.34 -17.57
CA GLN A 266 -2.49 2.24 -16.35
C GLN A 266 -2.05 3.64 -15.90
N PRO A 267 -1.49 3.80 -14.68
CA PRO A 267 -0.94 5.06 -14.25
C PRO A 267 0.32 5.41 -15.05
N GLY A 268 0.53 6.69 -15.33
CA GLY A 268 1.79 7.20 -15.87
C GLY A 268 2.77 7.65 -14.78
N ASP A 269 3.85 8.31 -15.23
CA ASP A 269 4.92 8.80 -14.38
C ASP A 269 4.45 9.83 -13.32
N GLN A 270 3.53 10.73 -13.69
CA GLN A 270 3.01 11.73 -12.75
C GLN A 270 1.95 11.13 -11.82
N GLU A 271 1.08 10.28 -12.35
CA GLU A 271 0.06 9.55 -11.59
C GLU A 271 0.69 8.69 -10.49
N ASP A 272 1.77 7.95 -10.81
CA ASP A 272 2.50 7.12 -9.85
C ASP A 272 3.18 7.95 -8.74
N ARG A 273 3.61 9.19 -9.01
CA ARG A 273 4.14 10.04 -7.94
C ARG A 273 3.03 10.65 -7.07
N GLN A 274 1.93 11.05 -7.70
CA GLN A 274 0.85 11.79 -7.03
C GLN A 274 -0.24 10.90 -6.42
N GLY A 275 -0.31 9.61 -6.80
CA GLY A 275 -1.30 8.67 -6.30
C GLY A 275 -2.70 8.88 -6.86
N ARG A 276 -2.83 9.60 -7.98
CA ARG A 276 -4.12 10.01 -8.57
C ARG A 276 -4.15 9.71 -10.06
N PRO A 277 -5.27 9.22 -10.61
CA PRO A 277 -5.37 8.87 -12.02
C PRO A 277 -5.54 10.13 -12.90
N PHE A 278 -4.96 10.13 -14.10
CA PHE A 278 -5.09 11.21 -15.08
C PHE A 278 -4.75 12.60 -14.52
N VAL A 279 -3.54 12.77 -13.99
CA VAL A 279 -3.00 14.07 -13.52
C VAL A 279 -1.83 14.57 -14.36
N GLY A 280 -1.30 13.75 -15.26
CA GLY A 280 -0.25 14.12 -16.21
C GLY A 280 -0.79 14.76 -17.50
N PRO A 281 0.05 14.87 -18.55
CA PRO A 281 -0.33 15.54 -19.80
C PRO A 281 -1.56 14.93 -20.49
N ALA A 282 -1.71 13.61 -20.44
CA ALA A 282 -2.90 12.93 -20.97
C ALA A 282 -4.15 13.23 -20.12
N GLY A 283 -3.97 13.46 -18.82
CA GLY A 283 -5.03 13.90 -17.92
C GLY A 283 -5.50 15.32 -18.23
N GLN A 284 -4.59 16.24 -18.53
CA GLN A 284 -4.97 17.59 -18.95
C GLN A 284 -5.82 17.59 -20.23
N VAL A 285 -5.43 16.81 -21.24
CA VAL A 285 -6.23 16.64 -22.47
C VAL A 285 -7.61 16.05 -22.17
N LEU A 286 -7.68 15.10 -21.22
CA LEU A 286 -8.96 14.54 -20.78
C LEU A 286 -9.81 15.62 -20.09
N ASP A 287 -9.23 16.40 -19.17
CA ASP A 287 -9.95 17.44 -18.44
C ASP A 287 -10.49 18.53 -19.38
N ASP A 288 -9.70 18.97 -20.36
CA ASP A 288 -10.13 19.94 -21.38
C ASP A 288 -11.30 19.37 -22.21
N ALA A 289 -11.20 18.11 -22.63
CA ALA A 289 -12.23 17.45 -23.44
C ALA A 289 -13.52 17.18 -22.65
N LEU A 290 -13.40 16.83 -21.36
CA LEU A 290 -14.54 16.68 -20.45
C LEU A 290 -15.28 18.01 -20.29
N GLN A 291 -14.54 19.10 -20.07
CA GLN A 291 -15.09 20.44 -19.95
C GLN A 291 -15.84 20.83 -21.24
N GLU A 292 -15.25 20.60 -22.41
CA GLU A 292 -15.89 20.91 -23.71
C GLU A 292 -17.10 20.01 -24.03
N ALA A 293 -17.13 18.80 -23.46
CA ALA A 293 -18.27 17.89 -23.54
C ALA A 293 -19.37 18.19 -22.50
N GLY A 294 -19.16 19.15 -21.60
CA GLY A 294 -20.10 19.48 -20.52
C GLY A 294 -20.13 18.45 -19.38
N LEU A 295 -19.05 17.67 -19.22
CA LEU A 295 -18.90 16.70 -18.14
C LEU A 295 -18.01 17.27 -17.03
N HIS A 296 -18.48 17.20 -15.79
CA HIS A 296 -17.71 17.64 -14.63
C HIS A 296 -17.01 16.47 -13.95
N ARG A 297 -15.68 16.57 -13.77
CA ARG A 297 -14.83 15.50 -13.25
C ARG A 297 -15.28 14.96 -11.88
N ASP A 298 -15.83 15.81 -11.03
CA ASP A 298 -16.34 15.48 -9.69
C ASP A 298 -17.61 14.62 -9.71
N GLN A 299 -18.32 14.55 -10.84
CA GLN A 299 -19.50 13.70 -11.06
C GLN A 299 -19.16 12.35 -11.70
N LEU A 300 -17.89 12.15 -12.09
CA LEU A 300 -17.40 10.96 -12.77
C LEU A 300 -16.67 10.06 -11.77
N TYR A 301 -16.48 8.79 -12.13
CA TYR A 301 -15.48 7.92 -11.49
C TYR A 301 -14.39 7.58 -12.50
N ILE A 302 -13.14 7.93 -12.21
CA ILE A 302 -12.02 7.79 -13.13
C ILE A 302 -11.02 6.79 -12.56
N THR A 303 -10.67 5.79 -13.35
CA THR A 303 -9.73 4.74 -12.93
C THR A 303 -8.93 4.18 -14.12
N ASN A 304 -8.08 3.19 -13.87
CA ASN A 304 -7.32 2.46 -14.89
C ASN A 304 -7.55 0.94 -14.82
N ALA A 305 -7.34 0.23 -15.92
CA ALA A 305 -7.38 -1.23 -15.93
C ALA A 305 -6.33 -1.87 -15.00
N VAL A 306 -5.14 -1.27 -14.94
CA VAL A 306 -4.05 -1.68 -14.05
C VAL A 306 -3.76 -0.55 -13.05
N LYS A 307 -3.43 -0.89 -11.79
CA LYS A 307 -3.25 0.10 -10.69
C LYS A 307 -1.80 0.49 -10.39
N HIS A 308 -0.82 -0.12 -11.06
CA HIS A 308 0.61 0.17 -10.87
C HIS A 308 1.23 0.58 -12.20
N PHE A 309 2.17 1.51 -12.18
CA PHE A 309 2.85 1.99 -13.37
C PHE A 309 3.87 0.97 -13.89
N HIS A 310 3.65 0.43 -15.09
CA HIS A 310 4.64 -0.39 -15.79
C HIS A 310 5.62 0.50 -16.57
N PHE A 311 6.90 0.46 -16.20
CA PHE A 311 7.95 1.23 -16.86
C PHE A 311 9.30 0.52 -16.82
N ILE A 312 10.20 0.95 -17.71
CA ILE A 312 11.63 0.65 -17.63
C ILE A 312 12.42 1.94 -17.37
N TRP A 313 13.49 1.84 -16.61
CA TRP A 313 14.43 2.95 -16.42
C TRP A 313 15.46 2.96 -17.55
N ASN A 314 15.64 4.10 -18.21
CA ASN A 314 16.62 4.24 -19.29
C ASN A 314 17.90 5.00 -18.87
N GLY A 315 18.12 5.20 -17.56
CA GLY A 315 19.20 6.02 -17.02
C GLY A 315 18.81 7.44 -16.63
N THR A 316 17.81 8.03 -17.31
CA THR A 316 17.41 9.44 -17.09
C THR A 316 15.92 9.61 -16.75
N ARG A 317 15.05 8.74 -17.27
CA ARG A 317 13.60 8.83 -17.09
C ARG A 317 12.94 7.45 -17.07
N ARG A 318 11.73 7.41 -16.51
CA ARG A 318 10.83 6.25 -16.54
C ARG A 318 10.11 6.20 -17.88
N LEU A 319 10.43 5.20 -18.69
CA LEU A 319 9.78 4.96 -19.98
C LEU A 319 8.60 4.02 -19.81
N HIS A 320 7.40 4.54 -20.03
CA HIS A 320 6.15 3.79 -19.99
C HIS A 320 6.21 2.55 -20.90
N GLN A 321 5.88 1.38 -20.32
CA GLN A 321 5.67 0.13 -21.04
C GLN A 321 4.21 -0.27 -20.97
N LYS A 322 3.65 -0.81 -22.06
CA LYS A 322 2.26 -1.29 -22.04
C LYS A 322 2.12 -2.43 -21.01
N PRO A 323 1.04 -2.51 -20.22
CA PRO A 323 0.81 -3.67 -19.39
C PRO A 323 0.54 -4.91 -20.25
N GLU A 324 1.12 -6.03 -19.84
CA GLU A 324 0.92 -7.34 -20.47
C GLU A 324 -0.41 -7.98 -20.06
N ALA A 325 -0.80 -9.06 -20.75
CA ALA A 325 -2.06 -9.76 -20.49
C ALA A 325 -2.16 -10.28 -19.04
N GLU A 326 -1.05 -10.77 -18.47
CA GLU A 326 -1.01 -11.22 -17.07
C GLU A 326 -1.27 -10.09 -16.07
N HIS A 327 -0.78 -8.88 -16.36
CA HIS A 327 -0.99 -7.70 -15.52
C HIS A 327 -2.46 -7.30 -15.52
N ILE A 328 -3.09 -7.28 -16.69
CA ILE A 328 -4.52 -6.99 -16.85
C ILE A 328 -5.36 -8.04 -16.12
N ALA A 329 -5.05 -9.33 -16.31
CA ALA A 329 -5.76 -10.43 -15.67
C ALA A 329 -5.66 -10.38 -14.13
N ALA A 330 -4.47 -10.12 -13.59
CA ALA A 330 -4.24 -10.02 -12.15
C ALA A 330 -4.92 -8.80 -11.53
N CYS A 331 -4.94 -7.66 -12.23
CA CYS A 331 -5.53 -6.42 -11.71
C CYS A 331 -7.06 -6.34 -11.85
N ARG A 332 -7.67 -7.23 -12.65
CA ARG A 332 -9.12 -7.27 -12.92
C ARG A 332 -9.97 -7.30 -11.65
N VAL A 333 -9.51 -7.97 -10.58
CA VAL A 333 -10.22 -8.03 -9.29
C VAL A 333 -10.54 -6.63 -8.74
N TRP A 334 -9.66 -5.66 -8.95
CA TRP A 334 -9.88 -4.28 -8.51
C TRP A 334 -10.87 -3.54 -9.40
N LEU A 335 -10.74 -3.68 -10.71
CA LEU A 335 -11.64 -3.03 -11.66
C LEU A 335 -13.09 -3.53 -11.50
N GLU A 336 -13.28 -4.83 -11.32
CA GLU A 336 -14.61 -5.40 -11.07
C GLU A 336 -15.20 -4.97 -9.73
N ALA A 337 -14.36 -4.87 -8.69
CA ALA A 337 -14.80 -4.33 -7.41
C ALA A 337 -15.21 -2.85 -7.49
N GLU A 338 -14.47 -2.02 -8.24
CA GLU A 338 -14.85 -0.64 -8.50
C GLU A 338 -16.16 -0.55 -9.29
N ARG A 339 -16.32 -1.35 -10.35
CA ARG A 339 -17.58 -1.41 -11.14
C ARG A 339 -18.76 -1.81 -10.28
N THR A 340 -18.58 -2.81 -9.41
CA THR A 340 -19.62 -3.31 -8.50
C THR A 340 -20.00 -2.26 -7.45
N ALA A 341 -19.01 -1.48 -6.96
CA ALA A 341 -19.23 -0.44 -5.98
C ALA A 341 -19.89 0.81 -6.59
N VAL A 342 -19.43 1.26 -7.77
CA VAL A 342 -19.91 2.46 -8.45
C VAL A 342 -21.26 2.24 -9.14
N LYS A 343 -21.46 1.05 -9.74
CA LYS A 343 -22.62 0.70 -10.58
C LYS A 343 -22.91 1.76 -11.65
N PRO A 344 -21.94 2.11 -12.51
CA PRO A 344 -22.13 3.14 -13.51
C PRO A 344 -23.20 2.71 -14.53
N LYS A 345 -23.94 3.68 -15.07
CA LYS A 345 -24.84 3.44 -16.22
C LYS A 345 -24.04 3.23 -17.51
N LEU A 346 -22.90 3.91 -17.63
CA LEU A 346 -22.05 3.90 -18.82
C LEU A 346 -20.57 3.78 -18.44
N LEU A 347 -19.88 2.82 -19.08
CA LEU A 347 -18.44 2.63 -19.02
C LEU A 347 -17.76 3.20 -20.27
N VAL A 348 -16.90 4.21 -20.09
CA VAL A 348 -16.11 4.80 -21.17
C VAL A 348 -14.69 4.20 -21.13
N MET A 349 -14.40 3.37 -22.13
CA MET A 349 -13.13 2.66 -22.31
C MET A 349 -12.16 3.52 -23.12
N LEU A 350 -11.17 4.11 -22.45
CA LEU A 350 -10.16 4.97 -23.05
C LEU A 350 -9.01 4.12 -23.62
N GLY A 351 -9.11 3.75 -24.90
CA GLY A 351 -8.09 3.00 -25.62
C GLY A 351 -8.19 1.48 -25.51
N ALA A 352 -7.27 0.80 -26.22
CA ALA A 352 -7.37 -0.64 -26.49
C ALA A 352 -7.22 -1.50 -25.24
N THR A 353 -6.39 -1.09 -24.28
CA THR A 353 -6.16 -1.87 -23.06
C THR A 353 -7.35 -1.79 -22.12
N ALA A 354 -7.96 -0.61 -21.95
CA ALA A 354 -9.20 -0.46 -21.20
C ALA A 354 -10.31 -1.32 -21.82
N ALA A 355 -10.49 -1.24 -23.14
CA ALA A 355 -11.46 -2.06 -23.86
C ALA A 355 -11.19 -3.56 -23.69
N HIS A 356 -9.94 -4.00 -23.82
CA HIS A 356 -9.57 -5.41 -23.60
C HIS A 356 -9.88 -5.85 -22.16
N SER A 357 -9.60 -5.03 -21.16
CA SER A 357 -9.82 -5.38 -19.76
C SER A 357 -11.30 -5.63 -19.42
N ILE A 358 -12.20 -4.86 -20.04
CA ILE A 358 -13.65 -4.95 -19.80
C ILE A 358 -14.30 -5.98 -20.72
N LEU A 359 -13.97 -5.97 -22.01
CA LEU A 359 -14.56 -6.84 -23.03
C LEU A 359 -13.94 -8.24 -23.08
N GLN A 360 -12.86 -8.46 -22.33
CA GLN A 360 -12.11 -9.71 -22.23
C GLN A 360 -11.64 -10.28 -23.58
N LYS A 361 -11.47 -9.41 -24.58
CA LYS A 361 -10.93 -9.75 -25.90
C LYS A 361 -10.14 -8.58 -26.51
N PRO A 362 -9.13 -8.87 -27.35
CA PRO A 362 -8.44 -7.84 -28.12
C PRO A 362 -9.44 -6.98 -28.93
N THR A 363 -9.33 -5.67 -28.80
CA THR A 363 -10.29 -4.73 -29.40
C THR A 363 -9.58 -3.72 -30.30
N THR A 364 -10.03 -3.62 -31.55
CA THR A 364 -9.54 -2.63 -32.51
C THR A 364 -10.35 -1.34 -32.39
N ILE A 365 -9.71 -0.27 -31.90
CA ILE A 365 -10.37 1.01 -31.61
C ILE A 365 -11.04 1.61 -32.84
N SER A 366 -10.36 1.63 -33.99
CA SER A 366 -10.91 2.23 -35.23
C SER A 366 -12.24 1.62 -35.69
N ARG A 367 -12.52 0.36 -35.32
CA ARG A 367 -13.77 -0.35 -35.66
C ARG A 367 -14.86 -0.26 -34.59
N THR A 368 -14.48 0.07 -33.36
CA THR A 368 -15.35 -0.09 -32.19
C THR A 368 -15.72 1.23 -31.53
N ARG A 369 -14.97 2.31 -31.82
CA ARG A 369 -15.22 3.62 -31.22
C ARG A 369 -16.50 4.28 -31.72
N SER A 370 -16.98 5.27 -30.98
CA SER A 370 -18.09 6.15 -31.38
C SER A 370 -19.44 5.44 -31.50
N ARG A 371 -19.68 4.44 -30.65
CA ARG A 371 -20.95 3.73 -30.53
C ARG A 371 -21.16 3.26 -29.10
N ILE A 372 -22.36 3.47 -28.57
CA ILE A 372 -22.81 2.85 -27.31
C ILE A 372 -23.33 1.45 -27.59
N PHE A 373 -22.96 0.48 -26.77
CA PHE A 373 -23.39 -0.90 -26.89
C PHE A 373 -23.56 -1.58 -25.52
N PRO A 374 -24.43 -2.58 -25.39
CA PRO A 374 -24.60 -3.30 -24.13
C PRO A 374 -23.40 -4.20 -23.84
N LEU A 375 -22.99 -4.24 -22.57
CA LEU A 375 -22.05 -5.21 -22.01
C LEU A 375 -22.80 -6.42 -21.45
N GLU A 376 -22.07 -7.50 -21.16
CA GLU A 376 -22.65 -8.76 -20.65
C GLU A 376 -23.36 -8.60 -19.31
N ASP A 377 -22.95 -7.64 -18.48
CA ASP A 377 -23.55 -7.33 -17.17
C ASP A 377 -24.72 -6.35 -17.25
N GLY A 378 -25.14 -5.95 -18.46
CA GLY A 378 -26.23 -4.99 -18.71
C GLY A 378 -25.81 -3.52 -18.67
N THR A 379 -24.60 -3.20 -18.21
CA THR A 379 -24.03 -1.84 -18.28
C THR A 379 -23.82 -1.45 -19.74
N GLN A 380 -23.96 -0.18 -20.10
CA GLN A 380 -23.58 0.26 -21.44
C GLN A 380 -22.07 0.54 -21.52
N GLY A 381 -21.48 0.25 -22.68
CA GLY A 381 -20.09 0.52 -22.99
C GLY A 381 -19.96 1.52 -24.14
N LEU A 382 -18.96 2.40 -24.03
CA LEU A 382 -18.48 3.26 -25.10
C LEU A 382 -16.96 3.11 -25.20
N VAL A 383 -16.46 2.79 -26.39
CA VAL A 383 -15.01 2.77 -26.65
C VAL A 383 -14.61 4.08 -27.31
N THR A 384 -13.47 4.64 -26.90
CA THR A 384 -12.83 5.77 -27.60
C THR A 384 -11.31 5.67 -27.55
N VAL A 385 -10.61 6.64 -28.14
CA VAL A 385 -9.14 6.72 -28.11
C VAL A 385 -8.65 7.08 -26.70
N HIS A 386 -7.44 6.64 -26.36
CA HIS A 386 -6.80 7.09 -25.12
C HIS A 386 -6.26 8.52 -25.32
N PRO A 387 -6.40 9.45 -24.36
CA PRO A 387 -5.92 10.84 -24.52
C PRO A 387 -4.43 10.96 -24.88
N SER A 388 -3.59 10.03 -24.41
CA SER A 388 -2.16 9.99 -24.79
C SER A 388 -1.90 9.72 -26.27
N TYR A 389 -2.85 9.13 -27.00
CA TYR A 389 -2.77 8.99 -28.47
C TYR A 389 -2.80 10.35 -29.15
N LEU A 390 -3.66 11.26 -28.67
CA LEU A 390 -3.81 12.61 -29.22
C LEU A 390 -2.51 13.42 -29.09
N LEU A 391 -1.74 13.19 -28.02
CA LEU A 391 -0.43 13.81 -27.79
C LEU A 391 0.69 13.28 -28.70
N ARG A 392 0.48 12.13 -29.35
CA ARG A 392 1.49 11.46 -30.19
C ARG A 392 1.26 11.66 -31.68
N LEU A 393 0.18 12.35 -32.07
CA LEU A 393 -0.10 12.65 -33.47
C LEU A 393 0.94 13.64 -34.03
N PRO A 394 1.48 13.39 -35.23
CA PRO A 394 2.61 14.15 -35.75
C PRO A 394 2.23 15.53 -36.30
N ASP A 395 0.99 15.68 -36.81
CA ASP A 395 0.52 16.91 -37.43
C ASP A 395 -0.68 17.50 -36.68
N GLU A 396 -0.74 18.84 -36.65
CA GLU A 396 -1.73 19.59 -35.89
C GLU A 396 -3.16 19.39 -36.44
N ALA A 397 -3.30 19.23 -37.76
CA ALA A 397 -4.60 19.01 -38.37
C ALA A 397 -5.20 17.66 -37.95
N SER A 398 -4.40 16.59 -37.92
CA SER A 398 -4.83 15.28 -37.39
C SER A 398 -5.14 15.34 -35.91
N LYS A 399 -4.33 16.08 -35.12
CA LYS A 399 -4.58 16.27 -33.70
C LYS A 399 -5.92 16.95 -33.44
N GLN A 400 -6.22 18.03 -34.15
CA GLN A 400 -7.51 18.74 -34.06
C GLN A 400 -8.68 17.85 -34.46
N ARG A 401 -8.57 17.12 -35.59
CA ARG A 401 -9.63 16.21 -36.05
C ARG A 401 -9.90 15.08 -35.03
N GLU A 402 -8.86 14.43 -34.53
CA GLU A 402 -9.03 13.32 -33.58
C GLU A 402 -9.47 13.80 -32.20
N TYR A 403 -9.03 14.99 -31.76
CA TYR A 403 -9.52 15.63 -30.54
C TYR A 403 -11.01 15.97 -30.66
N ALA A 404 -11.47 16.57 -31.76
CA ALA A 404 -12.89 16.86 -31.98
C ALA A 404 -13.75 15.59 -31.95
N ARG A 405 -13.27 14.49 -32.55
CA ARG A 405 -13.95 13.18 -32.46
C ARG A 405 -13.96 12.61 -31.05
N PHE A 406 -12.90 12.83 -30.28
CA PHE A 406 -12.83 12.42 -28.88
C PHE A 406 -13.85 13.18 -28.02
N VAL A 407 -13.98 14.50 -28.21
CA VAL A 407 -15.01 15.31 -27.56
C VAL A 407 -16.41 14.85 -27.96
N GLU A 408 -16.65 14.51 -29.23
CA GLU A 408 -17.95 13.99 -29.68
C GLU A 408 -18.32 12.65 -29.01
N ASP A 409 -17.35 11.75 -28.85
CA ASP A 409 -17.54 10.51 -28.07
C ASP A 409 -17.95 10.82 -26.62
N LEU A 410 -17.33 11.84 -25.99
CA LEU A 410 -17.68 12.27 -24.64
C LEU A 410 -19.06 12.96 -24.57
N ARG A 411 -19.46 13.74 -25.59
CA ARG A 411 -20.82 14.31 -25.68
C ARG A 411 -21.89 13.23 -25.84
N MET A 412 -21.59 12.16 -26.57
CA MET A 412 -22.46 10.99 -26.65
C MET A 412 -22.64 10.34 -25.27
N ALA A 413 -21.56 10.24 -24.49
CA ALA A 413 -21.63 9.74 -23.11
C ALA A 413 -22.48 10.64 -22.19
N ALA A 414 -22.30 11.97 -22.27
CA ALA A 414 -23.08 12.94 -21.52
C ALA A 414 -24.58 12.86 -21.86
N SER A 415 -24.90 12.81 -23.16
CA SER A 415 -26.27 12.73 -23.67
C SER A 415 -26.97 11.44 -23.27
N TYR A 416 -26.23 10.33 -23.13
CA TYR A 416 -26.80 9.04 -22.74
C TYR A 416 -27.25 9.03 -21.28
N VAL A 417 -26.47 9.60 -20.36
CA VAL A 417 -26.82 9.58 -18.92
C VAL A 417 -27.81 10.66 -18.50
N ALA A 418 -28.02 11.66 -19.37
CA ALA A 418 -29.05 12.70 -19.19
C ALA A 418 -30.47 12.21 -19.52
N GLN A 419 -30.60 11.06 -20.18
CA GLN A 419 -31.85 10.34 -20.43
C GLN A 419 -32.23 9.49 -19.22
#